data_AF-A0A8G1ECF8-F1
#
_entry.id   AF-A0A8G1ECF8-F1
#
_cell.length_a   1.000
_cell.length_b   1.000
_cell.length_c   1.000
_cell.angle_alpha   90.00
_cell.angle_beta   90.00
_cell.angle_gamma   90.00
#
_symmetry.space_group_name_H-M   'P 1'
#
loop_
_entity.id
_entity.type
_entity.pdbx_description
1 polymer ?
#
loop_
_entity_poly.entity_id
_entity_poly.type
_entity_poly.pdbx_seq_one_letter_code
_entity_poly.pdbx_strand_id
1 'polypeptide(L)'
;MKRLISKGLMFGNLVEVSSPQLVERYNRALKHLTGKTTAQTDFHIDISGYSPEIGDELDDDLYLNPNGCNRQFILLTTAQKSAPLLNIKFSTSRGILRQFIEANEPQLFALTARDAVAGELQGSVYEVSTPAKLLDIRKITVEADTIGGHVADAEKLAGLIDRFRTEPDGWRDDVLIAEMIGLAKKTGDVTRVPIRLPAMTFEQPSFWTSHFGGLYIFRDVAIPGVISTLPRQSLGAMPISPVMDMSMRNHIADWLERNALVEPIVQARGMDAAAVIRQKMDFILVDAADGLNLDIGDARRTELRKIAYRLGDQLPDEFLGLAALLRWVEGAGDWPRISSEHPSYFYTLRAKAGPHRDLVNMALAQLAPLDVRQMFITHKELFYAAYATWSDRKRQYVADFLEREYQVDKQGARAALFGPEPGMDEAHRPDPKPARSLASEVGPWGALRRDRR
;
A
#
# COMPACT_ATOMS: atom_id res chain seq x y z
N MET A 1 6.65 20.78 1.46
CA MET A 1 7.26 19.44 1.53
C MET A 1 8.59 19.39 2.29
N LYS A 2 9.52 20.35 2.12
CA LYS A 2 10.86 20.36 2.77
C LYS A 2 10.92 19.87 4.22
N ARG A 3 10.02 20.33 5.09
CA ARG A 3 9.94 19.92 6.52
C ARG A 3 9.74 18.41 6.72
N LEU A 4 8.92 17.77 5.88
CA LEU A 4 8.68 16.33 5.97
C LEU A 4 9.92 15.55 5.56
N ILE A 5 10.61 16.01 4.51
CA ILE A 5 11.84 15.38 4.02
C ILE A 5 12.95 15.49 5.07
N SER A 6 13.19 16.68 5.62
CA SER A 6 14.24 16.90 6.63
C SER A 6 14.05 16.08 7.90
N LYS A 7 12.80 15.70 8.21
CA LYS A 7 12.42 14.89 9.38
C LYS A 7 12.23 13.40 9.06
N GLY A 8 12.59 12.95 7.85
CA GLY A 8 12.43 11.56 7.41
C GLY A 8 10.96 11.07 7.34
N LEU A 9 9.99 11.99 7.27
CA LEU A 9 8.55 11.71 7.15
C LEU A 9 8.09 11.55 5.69
N MET A 10 8.95 11.97 4.75
CA MET A 10 8.80 11.74 3.31
C MET A 10 10.14 11.21 2.79
N PHE A 11 10.09 10.25 1.86
CA PHE A 11 11.29 9.58 1.32
C PHE A 11 12.19 8.87 2.35
N GLY A 12 11.73 8.71 3.58
CA GLY A 12 12.42 7.89 4.58
C GLY A 12 12.41 6.41 4.18
N ASN A 13 13.50 5.70 4.47
CA ASN A 13 13.73 4.28 4.18
C ASN A 13 13.77 3.91 2.68
N LEU A 14 14.04 4.87 1.79
CA LEU A 14 14.41 4.50 0.43
C LEU A 14 15.79 3.82 0.42
N VAL A 15 16.05 3.01 -0.60
CA VAL A 15 17.33 2.32 -0.78
C VAL A 15 18.26 3.22 -1.57
N GLU A 16 19.39 3.59 -0.97
CA GLU A 16 20.45 4.35 -1.65
C GLU A 16 21.12 3.49 -2.72
N VAL A 17 21.32 4.08 -3.90
CA VAL A 17 22.04 3.51 -5.03
C VAL A 17 23.16 4.49 -5.39
N SER A 18 24.38 4.21 -4.96
CA SER A 18 25.53 5.12 -5.16
C SER A 18 26.77 4.45 -5.76
N SER A 19 26.79 3.13 -5.90
CA SER A 19 27.91 2.45 -6.57
C SER A 19 27.75 2.48 -8.09
N PRO A 20 28.83 2.75 -8.87
CA PRO A 20 28.76 2.81 -10.33
C PRO A 20 28.17 1.53 -10.95
N GLN A 21 28.45 0.37 -10.37
CA GLN A 21 27.94 -0.92 -10.85
C GLN A 21 26.43 -1.05 -10.64
N LEU A 22 25.88 -0.55 -9.53
CA LEU A 22 24.43 -0.57 -9.29
C LEU A 22 23.71 0.44 -10.19
N VAL A 23 24.30 1.62 -10.40
CA VAL A 23 23.79 2.62 -11.35
C VAL A 23 23.74 2.06 -12.77
N GLU A 24 24.80 1.38 -13.22
CA GLU A 24 24.82 0.73 -14.53
C GLU A 24 23.75 -0.36 -14.65
N ARG A 25 23.61 -1.23 -13.64
CA ARG A 25 22.55 -2.25 -13.60
C ARG A 25 21.16 -1.63 -13.67
N TYR A 26 20.93 -0.56 -12.89
CA TYR A 26 19.68 0.18 -12.92
C TYR A 26 19.40 0.74 -14.31
N ASN A 27 20.39 1.40 -14.93
CA ASN A 27 20.24 1.98 -16.27
C ASN A 27 19.95 0.94 -17.34
N ARG A 28 20.54 -0.25 -17.27
CA ARG A 28 20.19 -1.34 -18.18
C ARG A 28 18.73 -1.77 -18.00
N ALA A 29 18.24 -1.88 -16.76
CA ALA A 29 16.86 -2.25 -16.48
C ALA A 29 15.88 -1.16 -16.89
N LEU A 30 16.20 0.09 -16.58
CA LEU A 30 15.41 1.27 -16.96
C LEU A 30 15.28 1.35 -18.49
N LYS A 31 16.39 1.17 -19.21
CA LYS A 31 16.39 1.17 -20.68
C LYS A 31 15.58 0.01 -21.25
N HIS A 32 15.67 -1.16 -20.64
CA HIS A 32 14.88 -2.32 -21.06
C HIS A 32 13.37 -2.08 -20.90
N LEU A 33 12.94 -1.51 -19.77
CA LEU A 33 11.53 -1.29 -19.46
C LEU A 33 10.92 -0.06 -20.17
N THR A 34 11.70 1.01 -20.31
CA THR A 34 11.19 2.34 -20.68
C THR A 34 11.86 2.95 -21.91
N GLY A 35 12.98 2.38 -22.37
CA GLY A 35 13.84 2.98 -23.40
C GLY A 35 14.71 4.16 -22.92
N LYS A 36 14.53 4.62 -21.68
CA LYS A 36 15.25 5.77 -21.10
C LYS A 36 16.46 5.33 -20.26
N THR A 37 17.34 6.27 -19.95
CA THR A 37 18.45 6.12 -19.00
C THR A 37 18.57 7.39 -18.16
N THR A 38 19.09 7.28 -16.94
CA THR A 38 19.43 8.39 -16.06
C THR A 38 20.92 8.75 -16.16
N ALA A 39 21.22 10.05 -16.05
CA ALA A 39 22.57 10.58 -15.88
C ALA A 39 22.99 10.69 -14.40
N GLN A 40 22.10 10.42 -13.44
CA GLN A 40 22.40 10.49 -12.01
C GLN A 40 23.49 9.48 -11.63
N THR A 41 24.44 9.94 -10.84
CA THR A 41 25.54 9.11 -10.29
C THR A 41 25.17 8.42 -8.99
N ASP A 42 24.15 8.95 -8.30
CA ASP A 42 23.59 8.44 -7.06
C ASP A 42 22.12 8.88 -6.94
N PHE A 43 21.29 8.03 -6.37
CA PHE A 43 19.85 8.26 -6.20
C PHE A 43 19.25 7.29 -5.19
N HIS A 44 17.99 7.49 -4.82
CA HIS A 44 17.27 6.60 -3.91
C HIS A 44 16.09 5.94 -4.59
N ILE A 45 15.90 4.64 -4.35
CA ILE A 45 14.78 3.87 -4.92
C ILE A 45 13.81 3.34 -3.88
N ASP A 46 12.55 3.27 -4.27
CA ASP A 46 11.47 2.69 -3.48
C ASP A 46 11.38 1.15 -3.67
N ILE A 47 10.36 0.50 -3.10
CA ILE A 47 10.18 -0.95 -3.22
C ILE A 47 10.07 -1.43 -4.67
N SER A 48 9.52 -0.62 -5.57
CA SER A 48 9.40 -0.92 -6.99
C SER A 48 10.64 -0.55 -7.79
N GLY A 49 11.63 0.12 -7.20
CA GLY A 49 12.77 0.65 -7.94
C GLY A 49 12.52 2.04 -8.52
N TYR A 50 11.40 2.70 -8.20
CA TYR A 50 11.16 4.08 -8.60
C TYR A 50 12.00 5.04 -7.75
N SER A 51 12.63 6.03 -8.39
CA SER A 51 13.40 7.10 -7.77
C SER A 51 12.75 8.45 -8.05
N PRO A 52 12.48 9.28 -7.02
CA PRO A 52 12.01 10.64 -7.23
C PRO A 52 13.06 11.50 -7.97
N GLU A 53 14.36 11.29 -7.72
CA GLU A 53 15.42 12.05 -8.39
C GLU A 53 15.48 11.79 -9.90
N ILE A 54 15.22 10.55 -10.31
CA ILE A 54 15.12 10.18 -11.73
C ILE A 54 13.78 10.64 -12.33
N GLY A 55 12.69 10.59 -11.56
CA GLY A 55 11.41 11.16 -11.96
C GLY A 55 11.52 12.65 -12.29
N ASP A 56 12.21 13.40 -11.43
CA ASP A 56 12.52 14.83 -11.63
C ASP A 56 13.43 15.06 -12.85
N GLU A 57 14.47 14.23 -13.06
CA GLU A 57 15.36 14.33 -14.23
C GLU A 57 14.60 14.09 -15.55
N LEU A 58 13.69 13.11 -15.57
CA LEU A 58 12.95 12.69 -16.75
C LEU A 58 11.66 13.49 -16.99
N ASP A 59 11.30 14.39 -16.06
CA ASP A 59 10.01 15.09 -16.01
C ASP A 59 8.82 14.10 -16.10
N ASP A 60 8.93 12.97 -15.39
CA ASP A 60 7.99 11.85 -15.49
C ASP A 60 7.91 11.03 -14.19
N ASP A 61 7.05 11.44 -13.26
CA ASP A 61 6.77 10.74 -11.99
C ASP A 61 6.20 9.31 -12.15
N LEU A 62 5.86 8.92 -13.39
CA LEU A 62 5.24 7.63 -13.73
C LEU A 62 6.13 6.80 -14.66
N TYR A 63 7.43 7.06 -14.74
CA TYR A 63 8.31 6.37 -15.69
C TYR A 63 8.37 4.83 -15.49
N LEU A 64 8.10 4.31 -14.28
CA LEU A 64 7.90 2.86 -14.02
C LEU A 64 6.42 2.49 -13.77
N ASN A 65 5.46 3.32 -14.14
CA ASN A 65 4.04 3.02 -14.05
C ASN A 65 3.26 3.67 -15.21
N PRO A 66 3.48 3.22 -16.45
CA PRO A 66 2.81 3.78 -17.61
C PRO A 66 1.29 3.84 -17.40
N ASN A 67 0.70 5.01 -17.64
CA ASN A 67 -0.73 5.29 -17.45
C ASN A 67 -1.28 5.00 -16.03
N GLY A 68 -0.41 4.77 -15.05
CA GLY A 68 -0.80 4.46 -13.68
C GLY A 68 -1.49 3.10 -13.49
N CYS A 69 -1.38 2.16 -14.44
CA CYS A 69 -2.13 0.90 -14.45
C CYS A 69 -1.24 -0.33 -14.20
N ASN A 70 -0.19 -0.49 -15.00
CA ASN A 70 0.73 -1.63 -14.93
C ASN A 70 2.06 -1.15 -14.36
N ARG A 71 2.20 -1.28 -13.03
CA ARG A 71 3.42 -0.87 -12.33
C ARG A 71 4.55 -1.81 -12.76
N GLN A 72 5.53 -1.25 -13.45
CA GLN A 72 6.82 -1.91 -13.68
C GLN A 72 7.69 -1.76 -12.44
N PHE A 73 8.65 -2.67 -12.28
CA PHE A 73 9.59 -2.62 -11.17
C PHE A 73 11.01 -3.03 -11.57
N ILE A 74 11.99 -2.49 -10.84
CA ILE A 74 13.41 -2.81 -10.92
C ILE A 74 13.87 -3.18 -9.51
N LEU A 75 14.33 -4.43 -9.33
CA LEU A 75 14.93 -4.91 -8.11
C LEU A 75 16.44 -4.98 -8.28
N LEU A 76 17.15 -4.18 -7.48
CA LEU A 76 18.60 -4.22 -7.32
C LEU A 76 19.02 -4.96 -6.05
N THR A 77 18.12 -5.11 -5.09
CA THR A 77 18.40 -5.78 -3.81
C THR A 77 17.11 -6.23 -3.13
N THR A 78 17.19 -7.31 -2.34
CA THR A 78 16.06 -7.78 -1.51
C THR A 78 15.74 -6.81 -0.37
N ALA A 79 16.67 -5.91 -0.01
CA ALA A 79 16.44 -4.87 1.00
C ALA A 79 15.29 -3.92 0.62
N GLN A 80 14.96 -3.78 -0.67
CA GLN A 80 13.81 -3.01 -1.17
C GLN A 80 12.48 -3.41 -0.53
N LYS A 81 12.32 -4.65 -0.01
CA LYS A 81 11.09 -5.08 0.70
C LYS A 81 10.68 -4.17 1.86
N SER A 82 11.66 -3.49 2.47
CA SER A 82 11.47 -2.57 3.59
C SER A 82 11.11 -1.15 3.17
N ALA A 83 11.36 -0.79 1.91
CA ALA A 83 11.13 0.55 1.39
C ALA A 83 9.63 0.88 1.28
N PRO A 84 9.26 2.18 1.30
CA PRO A 84 7.91 2.59 0.93
C PRO A 84 7.66 2.32 -0.56
N LEU A 85 6.40 2.44 -0.98
CA LEU A 85 6.03 2.60 -2.39
C LEU A 85 5.59 4.05 -2.58
N LEU A 86 6.17 4.74 -3.54
CA LEU A 86 5.83 6.12 -3.89
C LEU A 86 4.82 6.14 -5.04
N ASN A 87 4.13 7.27 -5.21
CA ASN A 87 3.17 7.54 -6.30
C ASN A 87 2.13 6.41 -6.46
N ILE A 88 1.49 6.04 -5.34
CA ILE A 88 0.61 4.87 -5.31
C ILE A 88 -0.64 5.12 -6.16
N LYS A 89 -0.87 4.26 -7.15
CA LYS A 89 -2.11 4.22 -7.94
C LYS A 89 -3.09 3.14 -7.48
N PHE A 90 -2.60 2.07 -6.85
CA PHE A 90 -3.41 1.00 -6.26
C PHE A 90 -2.87 0.64 -4.88
N SER A 91 -3.74 0.54 -3.87
CA SER A 91 -3.35 0.28 -2.48
C SER A 91 -2.69 -1.09 -2.27
N THR A 92 -2.90 -2.03 -3.18
CA THR A 92 -2.42 -3.42 -3.12
C THR A 92 -0.99 -3.59 -3.65
N SER A 93 -0.51 -2.71 -4.52
CA SER A 93 0.77 -2.86 -5.24
C SER A 93 1.96 -3.10 -4.32
N ARG A 94 2.04 -2.36 -3.20
CA ARG A 94 3.13 -2.53 -2.23
C ARG A 94 3.12 -3.90 -1.58
N GLY A 95 1.94 -4.39 -1.19
CA GLY A 95 1.79 -5.70 -0.54
C GLY A 95 2.18 -6.85 -1.47
N ILE A 96 1.82 -6.74 -2.75
CA ILE A 96 2.22 -7.71 -3.80
C ILE A 96 3.74 -7.76 -3.95
N LEU A 97 4.37 -6.61 -4.20
CA LEU A 97 5.83 -6.52 -4.41
C LEU A 97 6.58 -7.07 -3.22
N ARG A 98 6.15 -6.73 -2.00
CA ARG A 98 6.78 -7.22 -0.79
C ARG A 98 6.68 -8.74 -0.65
N GLN A 99 5.50 -9.32 -0.85
CA GLN A 99 5.34 -10.77 -0.82
C GLN A 99 6.14 -11.47 -1.90
N PHE A 100 6.20 -10.88 -3.09
CA PHE A 100 7.02 -11.41 -4.17
C PHE A 100 8.51 -11.43 -3.76
N ILE A 101 9.01 -10.37 -3.14
CA ILE A 101 10.39 -10.32 -2.65
C ILE A 101 10.61 -11.32 -1.51
N GLU A 102 9.71 -11.39 -0.53
CA GLU A 102 9.82 -12.28 0.64
C GLU A 102 9.75 -13.77 0.22
N ALA A 103 8.84 -14.14 -0.68
CA ALA A 103 8.67 -15.53 -1.12
C ALA A 103 9.83 -16.03 -1.99
N ASN A 104 10.53 -15.12 -2.68
CA ASN A 104 11.62 -15.44 -3.60
C ASN A 104 12.98 -14.90 -3.11
N GLU A 105 13.11 -14.59 -1.81
CA GLU A 105 14.29 -13.88 -1.29
C GLU A 105 15.61 -14.59 -1.60
N PRO A 106 15.76 -15.92 -1.45
CA PRO A 106 17.00 -16.62 -1.82
C PRO A 106 17.34 -16.48 -3.32
N GLN A 107 16.36 -16.64 -4.20
CA GLN A 107 16.53 -16.57 -5.65
C GLN A 107 16.84 -15.15 -6.10
N LEU A 108 16.09 -14.17 -5.59
CA LEU A 108 16.30 -12.75 -5.88
C LEU A 108 17.65 -12.28 -5.35
N PHE A 109 18.08 -12.75 -4.18
CA PHE A 109 19.42 -12.42 -3.66
C PHE A 109 20.53 -12.93 -4.59
N ALA A 110 20.41 -14.16 -5.10
CA ALA A 110 21.38 -14.73 -6.04
C ALA A 110 21.38 -13.99 -7.39
N LEU A 111 20.21 -13.62 -7.90
CA LEU A 111 20.05 -12.88 -9.15
C LEU A 111 20.59 -11.44 -9.04
N THR A 112 20.15 -10.72 -8.01
CA THR A 112 20.52 -9.31 -7.76
C THR A 112 22.00 -9.10 -7.46
N ALA A 113 22.71 -10.16 -7.04
CA ALA A 113 24.16 -10.14 -6.96
C ALA A 113 24.85 -9.92 -8.32
N ARG A 114 24.24 -10.38 -9.43
CA ARG A 114 24.83 -10.33 -10.79
C ARG A 114 24.19 -9.30 -11.69
N ASP A 115 22.86 -9.19 -11.66
CA ASP A 115 22.09 -8.29 -12.53
C ASP A 115 20.83 -7.79 -11.84
N ALA A 116 20.21 -6.72 -12.36
CA ALA A 116 18.91 -6.30 -11.90
C ALA A 116 17.82 -7.30 -12.33
N VAL A 117 16.80 -7.47 -11.48
CA VAL A 117 15.57 -8.18 -11.86
C VAL A 117 14.53 -7.12 -12.21
N ALA A 118 14.04 -7.16 -13.44
CA ALA A 118 13.02 -6.24 -13.94
C ALA A 118 11.71 -7.01 -14.19
N GLY A 119 10.58 -6.33 -14.06
CA GLY A 119 9.30 -6.97 -14.24
C GLY A 119 8.13 -6.01 -14.17
N GLU A 120 6.93 -6.57 -14.18
CA GLU A 120 5.69 -5.83 -14.08
C GLU A 120 4.63 -6.53 -13.23
N LEU A 121 3.78 -5.71 -12.62
CA LEU A 121 2.52 -6.13 -12.04
C LEU A 121 1.48 -6.15 -13.15
N GLN A 122 1.36 -7.29 -13.84
CA GLN A 122 0.45 -7.44 -14.95
C GLN A 122 -0.98 -7.60 -14.44
N GLY A 123 -1.83 -6.63 -14.75
CA GLY A 123 -3.26 -6.69 -14.45
C GLY A 123 -4.06 -7.42 -15.51
N SER A 124 -5.28 -7.85 -15.15
CA SER A 124 -6.23 -8.41 -16.12
C SER A 124 -6.82 -7.39 -17.09
N VAL A 125 -6.46 -6.11 -16.97
CA VAL A 125 -6.92 -5.01 -17.82
C VAL A 125 -5.72 -4.19 -18.27
N TYR A 126 -5.59 -3.96 -19.58
CA TYR A 126 -4.48 -3.19 -20.16
C TYR A 126 -4.62 -1.67 -20.00
N GLU A 127 -5.85 -1.18 -19.83
CA GLU A 127 -6.16 0.24 -19.72
C GLU A 127 -7.40 0.50 -18.86
N VAL A 128 -7.28 1.46 -17.94
CA VAL A 128 -8.37 1.95 -17.10
C VAL A 128 -9.03 3.16 -17.77
N SER A 129 -9.83 2.91 -18.82
CA SER A 129 -10.46 3.99 -19.61
C SER A 129 -11.78 4.50 -19.00
N THR A 130 -12.42 3.71 -18.13
CA THR A 130 -13.68 4.08 -17.44
C THR A 130 -13.71 3.53 -16.01
N PRO A 131 -14.47 4.13 -15.08
CA PRO A 131 -14.61 3.63 -13.71
C PRO A 131 -15.09 2.17 -13.64
N ALA A 132 -16.00 1.77 -14.53
CA ALA A 132 -16.54 0.41 -14.57
C ALA A 132 -15.46 -0.65 -14.83
N LYS A 133 -14.47 -0.36 -15.68
CA LYS A 133 -13.36 -1.28 -16.01
C LYS A 133 -12.49 -1.64 -14.80
N LEU A 134 -12.48 -0.82 -13.74
CA LEU A 134 -11.76 -1.18 -12.51
C LEU A 134 -12.30 -2.46 -11.86
N LEU A 135 -13.58 -2.77 -12.08
CA LEU A 135 -14.22 -3.99 -11.56
C LEU A 135 -13.85 -5.24 -12.37
N ASP A 136 -13.20 -5.09 -13.52
CA ASP A 136 -12.65 -6.19 -14.33
C ASP A 136 -11.24 -6.61 -13.87
N ILE A 137 -10.58 -5.78 -13.06
CA ILE A 137 -9.30 -6.12 -12.41
C ILE A 137 -9.60 -7.20 -11.38
N ARG A 138 -9.27 -8.47 -11.64
CA ARG A 138 -9.56 -9.59 -10.70
C ARG A 138 -8.30 -10.16 -10.08
N LYS A 139 -7.27 -10.30 -10.92
CA LYS A 139 -5.99 -10.90 -10.57
C LYS A 139 -4.88 -10.01 -11.08
N ILE A 140 -3.80 -9.96 -10.31
CA ILE A 140 -2.53 -9.39 -10.72
C ILE A 140 -1.50 -10.51 -10.73
N THR A 141 -0.79 -10.66 -11.83
CA THR A 141 0.31 -11.61 -11.95
C THR A 141 1.62 -10.85 -11.97
N VAL A 142 2.58 -11.31 -11.17
CA VAL A 142 3.93 -10.78 -11.18
C VAL A 142 4.72 -11.52 -12.26
N GLU A 143 5.14 -10.79 -13.27
CA GLU A 143 6.08 -11.26 -14.29
C GLU A 143 7.44 -10.62 -14.02
N ALA A 144 8.50 -11.43 -13.96
CA ALA A 144 9.84 -10.98 -13.63
C ALA A 144 10.90 -11.81 -14.33
N ASP A 145 11.91 -11.14 -14.88
CA ASP A 145 13.15 -11.75 -15.35
C ASP A 145 14.33 -10.82 -15.08
N THR A 146 15.55 -11.32 -15.19
CA THR A 146 16.73 -10.50 -15.38
C THR A 146 16.76 -9.89 -16.79
N ILE A 147 17.53 -8.81 -16.97
CA ILE A 147 17.70 -8.16 -18.27
C ILE A 147 18.30 -9.11 -19.31
N GLY A 148 19.20 -9.98 -18.88
CA GLY A 148 19.81 -11.01 -19.72
C GLY A 148 18.90 -12.19 -20.09
N GLY A 149 17.66 -12.23 -19.58
CA GLY A 149 16.76 -13.37 -19.78
C GLY A 149 17.21 -14.65 -19.05
N HIS A 150 17.98 -14.52 -17.97
CA HIS A 150 18.55 -15.65 -17.24
C HIS A 150 17.49 -16.58 -16.64
N VAL A 151 16.30 -16.07 -16.27
CA VAL A 151 15.21 -16.93 -15.76
C VAL A 151 14.60 -17.74 -16.90
N ALA A 152 14.23 -17.07 -18.01
CA ALA A 152 13.71 -17.76 -19.19
C ALA A 152 14.70 -18.77 -19.78
N ASP A 153 15.99 -18.41 -19.90
CA ASP A 153 17.04 -19.30 -20.38
C ASP A 153 17.23 -20.50 -19.44
N ALA A 154 17.09 -20.31 -18.12
CA ALA A 154 17.21 -21.38 -17.13
C ALA A 154 16.03 -22.36 -17.17
N GLU A 155 14.81 -21.87 -17.37
CA GLU A 155 13.64 -22.72 -17.59
C GLU A 155 13.76 -23.53 -18.87
N LYS A 156 14.20 -22.90 -19.97
CA LYS A 156 14.48 -23.60 -21.23
C LYS A 156 15.53 -24.69 -21.04
N LEU A 157 16.64 -24.39 -20.36
CA LEU A 157 17.70 -25.37 -20.08
C LEU A 157 17.17 -26.53 -19.23
N ALA A 158 16.33 -26.27 -18.23
CA ALA A 158 15.71 -27.33 -17.44
C ALA A 158 14.83 -28.26 -18.30
N GLY A 159 14.04 -27.70 -19.22
CA GLY A 159 13.25 -28.49 -20.17
C GLY A 159 14.12 -29.34 -21.10
N LEU A 160 15.25 -28.80 -21.58
CA LEU A 160 16.20 -29.58 -22.39
C LEU A 160 16.88 -30.69 -21.57
N ILE A 161 17.22 -30.45 -20.31
CA ILE A 161 17.75 -31.48 -19.40
C ILE A 161 16.72 -32.60 -19.18
N ASP A 162 15.45 -32.26 -19.01
CA ASP A 162 14.38 -33.25 -18.85
C ASP A 162 14.20 -34.08 -20.13
N ARG A 163 14.20 -33.44 -21.30
CA ARG A 163 14.18 -34.15 -22.60
C ARG A 163 15.39 -35.08 -22.76
N PHE A 164 16.59 -34.59 -22.48
CA PHE A 164 17.83 -35.37 -22.52
C PHE A 164 17.76 -36.64 -21.65
N ARG A 165 17.06 -36.56 -20.51
CA ARG A 165 16.91 -37.69 -19.56
C ARG A 165 15.78 -38.65 -19.89
N THR A 166 14.74 -38.20 -20.58
CA THR A 166 13.48 -38.94 -20.73
C THR A 166 13.23 -39.45 -22.14
N GLU A 167 13.74 -38.77 -23.17
CA GLU A 167 13.56 -39.18 -24.57
C GLU A 167 14.47 -40.38 -24.91
N PRO A 168 13.96 -41.39 -25.63
CA PRO A 168 14.80 -42.45 -26.18
C PRO A 168 15.89 -41.84 -27.06
N ASP A 169 17.15 -42.24 -26.83
CA ASP A 169 18.35 -41.72 -27.50
C ASP A 169 18.61 -40.20 -27.34
N GLY A 170 17.95 -39.50 -26.41
CA GLY A 170 18.22 -38.07 -26.13
C GLY A 170 19.68 -37.76 -25.76
N TRP A 171 20.40 -38.75 -25.23
CA TRP A 171 21.83 -38.66 -24.94
C TRP A 171 22.74 -38.68 -26.18
N ARG A 172 22.21 -38.99 -27.37
CA ARG A 172 22.91 -39.01 -28.66
C ARG A 172 22.56 -37.82 -29.55
N ASP A 173 21.63 -36.98 -29.14
CA ASP A 173 21.22 -35.80 -29.91
C ASP A 173 22.25 -34.67 -29.72
N ASP A 174 23.20 -34.58 -30.65
CA ASP A 174 24.26 -33.56 -30.65
C ASP A 174 23.71 -32.13 -30.72
N VAL A 175 22.52 -31.93 -31.32
CA VAL A 175 21.87 -30.62 -31.40
C VAL A 175 21.32 -30.24 -30.02
N LEU A 176 20.63 -31.17 -29.37
CA LEU A 176 20.14 -31.00 -28.00
C LEU A 176 21.28 -30.66 -27.03
N ILE A 177 22.39 -31.40 -27.10
CA ILE A 177 23.58 -31.16 -26.24
C ILE A 177 24.19 -29.77 -26.52
N ALA A 178 24.32 -29.39 -27.80
CA ALA A 178 24.86 -28.08 -28.17
C ALA A 178 23.99 -26.92 -27.65
N GLU A 179 22.66 -27.04 -27.76
CA GLU A 179 21.72 -26.07 -27.20
C GLU A 179 21.86 -25.96 -25.67
N MET A 180 21.97 -27.09 -24.98
CA MET A 180 22.17 -27.13 -23.52
C MET A 180 23.47 -26.42 -23.11
N ILE A 181 24.59 -26.66 -23.81
CA ILE A 181 25.88 -25.99 -23.53
C ILE A 181 25.77 -24.48 -23.78
N GLY A 182 25.07 -24.08 -24.84
CA GLY A 182 24.84 -22.68 -25.16
C GLY A 182 24.11 -21.92 -24.04
N LEU A 183 23.03 -22.52 -23.51
CA LEU A 183 22.27 -21.95 -22.40
C LEU A 183 23.06 -21.99 -21.08
N ALA A 184 23.75 -23.09 -20.78
CA ALA A 184 24.52 -23.23 -19.54
C ALA A 184 25.64 -22.18 -19.41
N LYS A 185 26.22 -21.71 -20.52
CA LYS A 185 27.18 -20.60 -20.52
C LYS A 185 26.58 -19.27 -20.06
N LYS A 186 25.27 -19.07 -20.28
CA LYS A 186 24.54 -17.85 -19.89
C LYS A 186 23.96 -17.95 -18.48
N THR A 187 23.39 -19.10 -18.13
CA THR A 187 22.64 -19.30 -16.87
C THR A 187 23.51 -19.81 -15.73
N GLY A 188 24.61 -20.49 -16.06
CA GLY A 188 25.35 -21.33 -15.11
C GLY A 188 24.67 -22.68 -14.88
N ASP A 189 25.09 -23.40 -13.83
CA ASP A 189 24.57 -24.72 -13.47
C ASP A 189 23.20 -24.64 -12.77
N VAL A 190 22.14 -24.72 -13.58
CA VAL A 190 20.74 -24.69 -13.13
C VAL A 190 20.31 -25.93 -12.33
N THR A 191 21.12 -27.00 -12.32
CA THR A 191 20.82 -28.23 -11.55
C THR A 191 21.21 -28.08 -10.08
N ARG A 192 22.24 -27.29 -9.80
CA ARG A 192 22.70 -26.98 -8.43
C ARG A 192 22.08 -25.71 -7.88
N VAL A 193 21.85 -24.72 -8.73
CA VAL A 193 21.22 -23.45 -8.36
C VAL A 193 20.04 -23.21 -9.30
N PRO A 194 18.85 -23.77 -9.01
CA PRO A 194 17.68 -23.52 -9.84
C PRO A 194 17.27 -22.05 -9.77
N ILE A 195 17.51 -21.32 -10.86
CA ILE A 195 17.08 -19.93 -11.04
C ILE A 195 15.66 -19.96 -11.59
N ARG A 196 14.67 -20.18 -10.72
CA ARG A 196 13.25 -20.10 -11.06
C ARG A 196 12.57 -19.04 -10.21
N LEU A 197 11.90 -18.10 -10.86
CA LEU A 197 10.99 -17.16 -10.25
C LEU A 197 9.56 -17.61 -10.60
N PRO A 198 8.86 -18.35 -9.72
CA PRO A 198 7.50 -18.78 -10.02
C PRO A 198 6.60 -17.58 -10.26
N ALA A 199 5.76 -17.66 -11.30
CA ALA A 199 4.71 -16.68 -11.55
C ALA A 199 3.76 -16.63 -10.35
N MET A 200 3.76 -15.52 -9.63
CA MET A 200 2.89 -15.31 -8.48
C MET A 200 1.65 -14.55 -8.92
N THR A 201 0.47 -15.14 -8.70
CA THR A 201 -0.82 -14.53 -9.04
C THR A 201 -1.58 -14.19 -7.77
N PHE A 202 -2.11 -12.97 -7.71
CA PHE A 202 -2.69 -12.36 -6.53
C PHE A 202 -4.15 -11.99 -6.80
N GLU A 203 -5.10 -12.51 -6.02
CA GLU A 203 -6.50 -12.08 -6.10
C GLU A 203 -6.70 -10.75 -5.39
N GLN A 204 -7.38 -9.81 -6.04
CA GLN A 204 -7.59 -8.45 -5.50
C GLN A 204 -9.04 -8.00 -5.59
N PRO A 205 -9.94 -8.66 -4.87
CA PRO A 205 -11.35 -8.30 -4.88
C PRO A 205 -11.59 -6.88 -4.36
N SER A 206 -10.80 -6.39 -3.40
CA SER A 206 -11.00 -5.07 -2.78
C SER A 206 -9.71 -4.26 -2.76
N PHE A 207 -9.79 -2.99 -3.15
CA PHE A 207 -8.64 -2.08 -3.21
C PHE A 207 -9.09 -0.61 -3.28
N TRP A 208 -8.15 0.29 -3.00
CA TRP A 208 -8.27 1.71 -3.33
C TRP A 208 -7.44 2.04 -4.56
N THR A 209 -7.93 2.97 -5.38
CA THR A 209 -7.16 3.58 -6.48
C THR A 209 -7.33 5.09 -6.54
N SER A 210 -6.28 5.82 -6.94
CA SER A 210 -6.37 7.27 -7.22
C SER A 210 -6.96 7.60 -8.60
N HIS A 211 -7.23 6.60 -9.44
CA HIS A 211 -7.96 6.78 -10.71
C HIS A 211 -9.34 7.37 -10.46
N PHE A 212 -9.81 8.18 -11.42
CA PHE A 212 -11.11 8.89 -11.35
C PHE A 212 -11.32 9.71 -10.07
N GLY A 213 -10.23 10.27 -9.54
CA GLY A 213 -10.25 11.13 -8.35
C GLY A 213 -10.17 10.38 -7.02
N GLY A 214 -10.27 9.05 -7.01
CA GLY A 214 -10.24 8.24 -5.80
C GLY A 214 -11.45 7.32 -5.67
N LEU A 215 -11.21 6.01 -5.66
CA LEU A 215 -12.25 4.98 -5.53
C LEU A 215 -11.83 3.91 -4.53
N TYR A 216 -12.73 3.59 -3.61
CA TYR A 216 -12.63 2.40 -2.75
C TYR A 216 -13.59 1.35 -3.28
N ILE A 217 -13.04 0.20 -3.66
CA ILE A 217 -13.80 -0.92 -4.23
C ILE A 217 -13.81 -2.06 -3.21
N PHE A 218 -15.00 -2.56 -2.88
CA PHE A 218 -15.19 -3.70 -2.00
C PHE A 218 -16.02 -4.79 -2.71
N ARG A 219 -15.41 -5.92 -3.09
CA ARG A 219 -16.13 -7.03 -3.77
C ARG A 219 -16.29 -8.28 -2.93
N ASP A 220 -15.36 -8.55 -2.02
CA ASP A 220 -15.36 -9.72 -1.12
C ASP A 220 -15.83 -9.35 0.29
N VAL A 221 -17.01 -8.73 0.34
CA VAL A 221 -17.75 -8.43 1.57
C VAL A 221 -19.21 -8.88 1.39
N ALA A 222 -19.98 -8.93 2.49
CA ALA A 222 -21.36 -9.41 2.45
C ALA A 222 -22.26 -8.58 1.52
N ILE A 223 -22.04 -7.26 1.47
CA ILE A 223 -22.72 -6.31 0.60
C ILE A 223 -21.64 -5.56 -0.19
N PRO A 224 -21.25 -6.07 -1.38
CA PRO A 224 -20.26 -5.41 -2.24
C PRO A 224 -20.64 -3.96 -2.54
N GLY A 225 -19.66 -3.08 -2.70
CA GLY A 225 -19.94 -1.67 -2.92
C GLY A 225 -18.72 -0.86 -3.36
N VAL A 226 -18.99 0.37 -3.80
CA VAL A 226 -17.98 1.35 -4.18
C VAL A 226 -18.22 2.64 -3.43
N ILE A 227 -17.15 3.24 -2.92
CA ILE A 227 -17.16 4.57 -2.32
C ILE A 227 -16.26 5.49 -3.16
N SER A 228 -16.83 6.57 -3.68
CA SER A 228 -16.10 7.58 -4.46
C SER A 228 -15.72 8.78 -3.62
N THR A 229 -14.53 9.34 -3.88
CA THR A 229 -14.12 10.64 -3.36
C THR A 229 -14.82 11.80 -4.08
N LEU A 230 -15.24 11.60 -5.33
CA LEU A 230 -15.99 12.55 -6.14
C LEU A 230 -17.50 12.25 -6.08
N PRO A 231 -18.37 13.18 -6.51
CA PRO A 231 -19.81 12.92 -6.57
C PRO A 231 -20.12 11.66 -7.37
N ARG A 232 -20.92 10.72 -6.85
CA ARG A 232 -21.14 9.39 -7.46
C ARG A 232 -21.62 9.45 -8.92
N GLN A 233 -22.29 10.54 -9.31
CA GLN A 233 -22.79 10.77 -10.66
C GLN A 233 -21.63 10.90 -11.67
N SER A 234 -20.44 11.31 -11.25
CA SER A 234 -19.26 11.42 -12.13
C SER A 234 -18.74 10.06 -12.57
N LEU A 235 -19.15 8.96 -11.93
CA LEU A 235 -18.71 7.62 -12.29
C LEU A 235 -19.47 6.99 -13.44
N GLY A 236 -20.62 7.56 -13.82
CA GLY A 236 -21.52 6.96 -14.80
C GLY A 236 -22.13 5.65 -14.30
N ALA A 237 -22.48 4.76 -15.23
CA ALA A 237 -23.07 3.47 -14.91
C ALA A 237 -22.01 2.51 -14.32
N MET A 238 -22.25 2.02 -13.11
CA MET A 238 -21.38 1.07 -12.42
C MET A 238 -22.05 -0.31 -12.34
N PRO A 239 -21.34 -1.41 -12.62
CA PRO A 239 -21.87 -2.78 -12.55
C PRO A 239 -21.88 -3.35 -11.11
N ILE A 240 -21.93 -2.49 -10.09
CA ILE A 240 -21.94 -2.85 -8.67
C ILE A 240 -22.84 -1.88 -7.91
N SER A 241 -23.49 -2.37 -6.85
CA SER A 241 -24.36 -1.56 -5.99
C SER A 241 -24.23 -2.01 -4.54
N PRO A 242 -24.17 -1.08 -3.56
CA PRO A 242 -24.34 0.36 -3.75
C PRO A 242 -23.10 1.09 -4.28
N VAL A 243 -23.35 2.22 -4.95
CA VAL A 243 -22.34 3.25 -5.26
C VAL A 243 -22.63 4.45 -4.38
N MET A 244 -21.68 4.79 -3.53
CA MET A 244 -21.73 5.91 -2.59
C MET A 244 -20.63 6.92 -2.91
N ASP A 245 -20.77 8.13 -2.40
CA ASP A 245 -19.69 9.12 -2.37
C ASP A 245 -19.53 9.71 -0.96
N MET A 246 -18.44 10.43 -0.73
CA MET A 246 -18.07 10.96 0.60
C MET A 246 -19.14 11.86 1.25
N SER A 247 -20.08 12.43 0.46
CA SER A 247 -21.18 13.22 1.02
C SER A 247 -22.26 12.35 1.67
N MET A 248 -22.38 11.09 1.27
CA MET A 248 -23.40 10.15 1.75
C MET A 248 -23.01 9.49 3.08
N ARG A 249 -22.64 10.30 4.08
CA ARG A 249 -22.08 9.86 5.36
C ARG A 249 -22.94 8.81 6.07
N ASN A 250 -24.25 9.04 6.16
CA ASN A 250 -25.19 8.07 6.73
C ASN A 250 -25.19 6.71 6.02
N HIS A 251 -25.18 6.72 4.68
CA HIS A 251 -25.19 5.48 3.90
C HIS A 251 -23.88 4.72 4.07
N ILE A 252 -22.74 5.44 4.11
CA ILE A 252 -21.43 4.83 4.34
C ILE A 252 -21.37 4.22 5.74
N ALA A 253 -21.87 4.91 6.77
CA ALA A 253 -21.92 4.41 8.14
C ALA A 253 -22.72 3.10 8.25
N ASP A 254 -23.96 3.10 7.75
CA ASP A 254 -24.84 1.92 7.72
C ASP A 254 -24.20 0.77 6.91
N TRP A 255 -23.60 1.07 5.76
CA TRP A 255 -22.94 0.06 4.93
C TRP A 255 -21.71 -0.56 5.60
N LEU A 256 -20.87 0.25 6.27
CA LEU A 256 -19.72 -0.24 7.04
C LEU A 256 -20.15 -1.13 8.21
N GLU A 257 -21.22 -0.75 8.92
CA GLU A 257 -21.78 -1.52 10.04
C GLU A 257 -22.38 -2.85 9.58
N ARG A 258 -23.20 -2.86 8.51
CA ARG A 258 -23.80 -4.08 7.95
C ARG A 258 -22.77 -5.08 7.43
N ASN A 259 -21.65 -4.59 6.92
CA ASN A 259 -20.52 -5.44 6.53
C ASN A 259 -19.59 -5.80 7.70
N ALA A 260 -19.87 -5.32 8.92
CA ALA A 260 -19.05 -5.48 10.11
C ALA A 260 -17.58 -5.06 9.92
N LEU A 261 -17.36 -3.97 9.16
CA LEU A 261 -16.03 -3.48 8.78
C LEU A 261 -15.40 -2.54 9.80
N VAL A 262 -16.20 -1.98 10.69
CA VAL A 262 -15.79 -0.99 11.70
C VAL A 262 -16.28 -1.39 13.10
N GLU A 263 -15.63 -0.83 14.11
CA GLU A 263 -16.04 -0.90 15.51
C GLU A 263 -15.81 0.45 16.20
N PRO A 264 -16.61 0.82 17.21
CA PRO A 264 -16.35 2.01 18.01
C PRO A 264 -15.02 1.90 18.77
N ILE A 265 -14.22 2.97 18.78
CA ILE A 265 -12.92 3.00 19.47
C ILE A 265 -13.04 2.69 20.97
N VAL A 266 -14.15 3.05 21.58
CA VAL A 266 -14.43 2.80 23.01
C VAL A 266 -14.78 1.34 23.32
N GLN A 267 -15.16 0.56 22.31
CA GLN A 267 -15.47 -0.88 22.44
C GLN A 267 -14.29 -1.76 22.01
N ALA A 268 -13.27 -1.17 21.38
CA ALA A 268 -12.13 -1.90 20.85
C ALA A 268 -11.23 -2.44 21.97
N ARG A 269 -10.95 -3.74 21.93
CA ARG A 269 -10.12 -4.42 22.94
C ARG A 269 -8.67 -3.92 22.90
N GLY A 270 -8.09 -3.65 24.06
CA GLY A 270 -6.67 -3.30 24.21
C GLY A 270 -6.30 -1.88 23.75
N MET A 271 -7.29 -1.00 23.55
CA MET A 271 -7.09 0.38 23.12
C MET A 271 -7.26 1.34 24.30
N ASP A 272 -6.31 2.27 24.49
CA ASP A 272 -6.52 3.44 25.33
C ASP A 272 -7.38 4.46 24.58
N ALA A 273 -8.70 4.26 24.65
CA ALA A 273 -9.66 5.11 23.95
C ALA A 273 -9.56 6.58 24.38
N ALA A 274 -9.28 6.86 25.67
CA ALA A 274 -9.17 8.21 26.18
C ALA A 274 -7.96 8.95 25.58
N ALA A 275 -6.80 8.29 25.49
CA ALA A 275 -5.62 8.87 24.86
C ALA A 275 -5.83 9.13 23.36
N VAL A 276 -6.46 8.19 22.64
CA VAL A 276 -6.77 8.35 21.21
C VAL A 276 -7.75 9.50 20.97
N ILE A 277 -8.82 9.60 21.78
CA ILE A 277 -9.81 10.68 21.67
C ILE A 277 -9.16 12.03 21.95
N ARG A 278 -8.39 12.17 23.03
CA ARG A 278 -7.66 13.41 23.35
C ARG A 278 -6.79 13.88 22.19
N GLN A 279 -6.08 12.95 21.57
CA GLN A 279 -5.20 13.29 20.46
C GLN A 279 -5.96 13.71 19.20
N LYS A 280 -7.07 13.05 18.87
CA LYS A 280 -7.96 13.50 17.78
C LYS A 280 -8.48 14.91 18.06
N MET A 281 -8.87 15.19 19.30
CA MET A 281 -9.29 16.52 19.74
C MET A 281 -8.16 17.57 19.62
N ASP A 282 -6.91 17.22 19.96
CA ASP A 282 -5.75 18.11 19.81
C ASP A 282 -5.59 18.54 18.34
N PHE A 283 -5.74 17.63 17.37
CA PHE A 283 -5.67 17.98 15.94
C PHE A 283 -6.82 18.88 15.47
N ILE A 284 -8.05 18.61 15.94
CA ILE A 284 -9.21 19.44 15.61
C ILE A 284 -9.02 20.87 16.14
N LEU A 285 -8.48 21.02 17.36
CA LEU A 285 -8.18 22.34 17.91
C LEU A 285 -7.12 23.09 17.10
N VAL A 286 -6.08 22.41 16.63
CA VAL A 286 -5.06 23.01 15.79
C VAL A 286 -5.65 23.50 14.47
N ASP A 287 -6.54 22.72 13.86
CA ASP A 287 -7.22 23.11 12.63
C ASP A 287 -8.14 24.33 12.86
N ALA A 288 -8.95 24.31 13.92
CA ALA A 288 -9.82 25.42 14.28
C ALA A 288 -9.03 26.71 14.58
N ALA A 289 -7.91 26.58 15.32
CA ALA A 289 -7.03 27.70 15.61
C ALA A 289 -6.38 28.27 14.35
N ASP A 290 -5.98 27.41 13.41
CA ASP A 290 -5.41 27.82 12.13
C ASP A 290 -6.44 28.60 11.30
N GLY A 291 -7.68 28.10 11.21
CA GLY A 291 -8.78 28.75 10.49
C GLY A 291 -9.15 30.13 11.05
N LEU A 292 -8.97 30.34 12.35
CA LEU A 292 -9.20 31.62 13.03
C LEU A 292 -7.93 32.48 13.18
N ASN A 293 -6.82 32.05 12.57
CA ASN A 293 -5.50 32.67 12.66
C ASN A 293 -5.03 32.95 14.10
N LEU A 294 -5.40 32.07 15.04
CA LEU A 294 -4.93 32.14 16.42
C LEU A 294 -3.50 31.61 16.52
N ASP A 295 -2.70 32.23 17.37
CA ASP A 295 -1.37 31.72 17.70
C ASP A 295 -1.49 30.45 18.55
N ILE A 296 -0.86 29.38 18.08
CA ILE A 296 -0.82 28.08 18.75
C ILE A 296 0.41 27.92 19.65
N GLY A 297 1.32 28.91 19.68
CA GLY A 297 2.54 28.88 20.47
C GLY A 297 3.41 27.67 20.16
N ASP A 298 3.87 26.97 21.20
CA ASP A 298 4.59 25.69 21.06
C ASP A 298 3.67 24.47 20.82
N ALA A 299 2.35 24.72 20.77
CA ALA A 299 1.30 23.75 20.52
C ALA A 299 1.37 22.50 21.42
N ARG A 300 1.92 22.64 22.63
CA ARG A 300 1.78 21.64 23.69
C ARG A 300 0.32 21.57 24.14
N ARG A 301 -0.07 20.43 24.72
CA ARG A 301 -1.44 20.22 25.24
C ARG A 301 -1.94 21.34 26.17
N THR A 302 -1.04 21.94 26.94
CA THR A 302 -1.36 23.07 27.82
C THR A 302 -1.82 24.30 27.04
N GLU A 303 -1.16 24.61 25.91
CA GLU A 303 -1.54 25.72 25.04
C GLU A 303 -2.82 25.41 24.26
N LEU A 304 -2.96 24.19 23.74
CA LEU A 304 -4.20 23.75 23.07
C LEU A 304 -5.42 23.86 23.99
N ARG A 305 -5.26 23.55 25.28
CA ARG A 305 -6.34 23.73 26.26
C ARG A 305 -6.72 25.20 26.46
N LYS A 306 -5.76 26.14 26.44
CA LYS A 306 -6.06 27.59 26.49
C LYS A 306 -6.81 28.04 25.24
N ILE A 307 -6.45 27.50 24.07
CA ILE A 307 -7.17 27.74 22.82
C ILE A 307 -8.61 27.26 22.95
N ALA A 308 -8.84 26.04 23.46
CA ALA A 308 -10.18 25.52 23.65
C ALA A 308 -11.04 26.44 24.55
N TYR A 309 -10.46 26.98 25.63
CA TYR A 309 -11.13 27.97 26.48
C TYR A 309 -11.41 29.30 25.78
N ARG A 310 -10.50 29.75 24.92
CA ARG A 310 -10.67 30.98 24.13
C ARG A 310 -11.75 30.83 23.06
N LEU A 311 -11.81 29.66 22.40
CA LEU A 311 -12.81 29.36 21.38
C LEU A 311 -14.20 29.29 22.00
N GLY A 312 -14.36 28.68 23.17
CA GLY A 312 -15.64 28.67 23.89
C GLY A 312 -16.78 28.09 23.06
N ASP A 313 -17.74 28.94 22.67
CA ASP A 313 -18.89 28.61 21.83
C ASP A 313 -18.54 28.41 20.34
N GLN A 314 -17.35 28.82 19.91
CA GLN A 314 -16.81 28.63 18.55
C GLN A 314 -16.10 27.28 18.37
N LEU A 315 -16.18 26.38 19.36
CA LEU A 315 -15.59 25.05 19.24
C LEU A 315 -16.30 24.24 18.14
N PRO A 316 -15.56 23.56 17.25
CA PRO A 316 -16.17 22.72 16.22
C PRO A 316 -17.01 21.58 16.78
N ASP A 317 -18.07 21.19 16.07
CA ASP A 317 -18.94 20.08 16.45
C ASP A 317 -18.17 18.76 16.58
N GLU A 318 -17.14 18.54 15.77
CA GLU A 318 -16.23 17.40 15.89
C GLU A 318 -15.60 17.35 17.27
N PHE A 319 -15.11 18.49 17.77
CA PHE A 319 -14.49 18.60 19.09
C PHE A 319 -15.52 18.38 20.19
N LEU A 320 -16.70 19.01 20.10
CA LEU A 320 -17.74 18.90 21.11
C LEU A 320 -18.26 17.46 21.24
N GLY A 321 -18.45 16.77 20.12
CA GLY A 321 -18.86 15.36 20.10
C GLY A 321 -17.80 14.44 20.73
N LEU A 322 -16.53 14.62 20.38
CA LEU A 322 -15.43 13.86 20.98
C LEU A 322 -15.22 14.19 22.46
N ALA A 323 -15.41 15.45 22.87
CA ALA A 323 -15.33 15.86 24.28
C ALA A 323 -16.43 15.19 25.11
N ALA A 324 -17.65 15.06 24.57
CA ALA A 324 -18.73 14.35 25.23
C ALA A 324 -18.41 12.85 25.40
N LEU A 325 -17.85 12.22 24.36
CA LEU A 325 -17.38 10.83 24.43
C LEU A 325 -16.24 10.66 25.43
N LEU A 326 -15.28 11.58 25.46
CA LEU A 326 -14.17 11.55 26.41
C LEU A 326 -14.66 11.63 27.86
N ARG A 327 -15.58 12.56 28.16
CA ARG A 327 -16.18 12.67 29.51
C ARG A 327 -16.83 11.37 29.95
N TRP A 328 -17.53 10.69 29.05
CA TRP A 328 -18.11 9.38 29.35
C TRP A 328 -17.03 8.31 29.61
N VAL A 329 -15.99 8.23 28.79
CA VAL A 329 -14.87 7.29 28.98
C VAL A 329 -14.17 7.51 30.33
N GLU A 330 -14.11 8.76 30.79
CA GLU A 330 -13.51 9.13 32.09
C GLU A 330 -14.47 9.01 33.28
N GLY A 331 -15.72 8.58 33.07
CA GLY A 331 -16.73 8.44 34.12
C GLY A 331 -17.31 9.77 34.62
N ALA A 332 -17.10 10.86 33.89
CA ALA A 332 -17.52 12.22 34.22
C ALA A 332 -18.71 12.72 33.39
N GLY A 333 -19.42 11.84 32.68
CA GLY A 333 -20.60 12.21 31.90
C GLY A 333 -21.39 11.02 31.36
N ASP A 334 -22.57 11.32 30.81
CA ASP A 334 -23.46 10.33 30.19
C ASP A 334 -22.98 9.89 28.81
N TRP A 335 -23.47 8.73 28.35
CA TRP A 335 -23.21 8.24 26.99
C TRP A 335 -23.72 9.23 25.94
N PRO A 336 -22.85 9.76 25.06
CA PRO A 336 -23.26 10.78 24.10
C PRO A 336 -24.09 10.18 22.95
N ARG A 337 -25.05 10.97 22.44
CA ARG A 337 -25.80 10.63 21.22
C ARG A 337 -25.09 11.23 20.01
N ILE A 338 -24.29 10.42 19.32
CA ILE A 338 -23.59 10.81 18.08
C ILE A 338 -24.22 10.01 16.93
N SER A 339 -25.10 10.64 16.14
CA SER A 339 -25.67 10.01 14.94
C SER A 339 -24.62 9.95 13.83
N SER A 340 -24.88 9.16 12.78
CA SER A 340 -23.99 9.05 11.62
C SER A 340 -23.87 10.34 10.77
N GLU A 341 -24.80 11.29 10.92
CA GLU A 341 -24.68 12.63 10.34
C GLU A 341 -23.78 13.56 11.17
N HIS A 342 -23.55 13.24 12.44
CA HIS A 342 -22.78 14.11 13.30
C HIS A 342 -21.31 14.20 12.81
N PRO A 343 -20.70 15.39 12.74
CA PRO A 343 -19.34 15.56 12.21
C PRO A 343 -18.29 14.67 12.91
N SER A 344 -18.42 14.48 14.23
CA SER A 344 -17.52 13.61 15.01
C SER A 344 -17.68 12.10 14.76
N TYR A 345 -18.73 11.63 14.07
CA TYR A 345 -19.09 10.20 14.03
C TYR A 345 -17.93 9.30 13.58
N PHE A 346 -17.33 9.56 12.41
CA PHE A 346 -16.23 8.74 11.90
C PHE A 346 -14.95 8.83 12.74
N TYR A 347 -14.79 9.89 13.55
CA TYR A 347 -13.67 9.99 14.49
C TYR A 347 -13.82 9.03 15.68
N THR A 348 -15.03 8.53 15.93
CA THR A 348 -15.33 7.53 16.97
C THR A 348 -15.14 6.09 16.51
N LEU A 349 -14.84 5.88 15.23
CA LEU A 349 -14.71 4.56 14.62
C LEU A 349 -13.25 4.20 14.34
N ARG A 350 -12.98 2.90 14.33
CA ARG A 350 -11.78 2.30 13.75
C ARG A 350 -12.17 1.11 12.88
N ALA A 351 -11.29 0.73 11.95
CA ALA A 351 -11.49 -0.50 11.22
C ALA A 351 -11.40 -1.71 12.16
N LYS A 352 -12.30 -2.68 11.96
CA LYS A 352 -12.26 -3.96 12.65
C LYS A 352 -11.06 -4.78 12.16
N ALA A 353 -10.55 -5.66 13.02
CA ALA A 353 -9.55 -6.64 12.59
C ALA A 353 -10.13 -7.54 11.48
N GLY A 354 -9.38 -7.75 10.40
CA GLY A 354 -9.82 -8.56 9.27
C GLY A 354 -9.14 -8.20 7.96
N PRO A 355 -9.55 -8.85 6.84
CA PRO A 355 -8.95 -8.67 5.52
C PRO A 355 -8.95 -7.23 5.02
N HIS A 356 -10.01 -6.49 5.37
CA HIS A 356 -10.27 -5.14 4.85
C HIS A 356 -9.77 -4.02 5.76
N ARG A 357 -9.09 -4.35 6.87
CA ARG A 357 -8.71 -3.38 7.91
C ARG A 357 -7.98 -2.17 7.34
N ASP A 358 -6.99 -2.38 6.49
CA ASP A 358 -6.15 -1.30 5.96
C ASP A 358 -6.93 -0.43 4.98
N LEU A 359 -7.71 -1.03 4.08
CA LEU A 359 -8.56 -0.33 3.12
C LEU A 359 -9.65 0.50 3.82
N VAL A 360 -10.26 -0.06 4.87
CA VAL A 360 -11.24 0.65 5.70
C VAL A 360 -10.58 1.80 6.46
N ASN A 361 -9.38 1.60 7.03
CA ASN A 361 -8.64 2.67 7.68
C ASN A 361 -8.20 3.79 6.72
N MET A 362 -7.95 3.48 5.44
CA MET A 362 -7.77 4.49 4.38
C MET A 362 -9.06 5.27 4.14
N ALA A 363 -10.21 4.59 4.00
CA ALA A 363 -11.51 5.24 3.81
C ALA A 363 -11.90 6.11 5.01
N LEU A 364 -11.67 5.64 6.24
CA LEU A 364 -11.90 6.40 7.47
C LEU A 364 -11.02 7.65 7.53
N ALA A 365 -9.78 7.61 7.04
CA ALA A 365 -8.93 8.81 6.97
C ALA A 365 -9.49 9.88 6.02
N GLN A 366 -10.19 9.46 4.96
CA GLN A 366 -10.88 10.36 4.03
C GLN A 366 -12.16 10.95 4.65
N LEU A 367 -12.87 10.18 5.49
CA LEU A 367 -14.12 10.59 6.16
C LEU A 367 -13.90 11.44 7.43
N ALA A 368 -12.70 11.35 8.01
CA ALA A 368 -12.26 12.05 9.22
C ALA A 368 -10.93 12.79 8.98
N PRO A 369 -10.90 13.80 8.08
CA PRO A 369 -9.67 14.40 7.57
C PRO A 369 -8.86 15.21 8.61
N LEU A 370 -9.46 15.51 9.77
CA LEU A 370 -8.77 16.19 10.87
C LEU A 370 -7.89 15.24 11.70
N ASP A 371 -8.01 13.91 11.55
CA ASP A 371 -7.06 12.97 12.17
C ASP A 371 -5.82 12.81 11.29
N VAL A 372 -4.92 13.77 11.44
CA VAL A 372 -3.70 13.87 10.66
C VAL A 372 -2.77 12.66 10.87
N ARG A 373 -2.75 12.09 12.08
CA ARG A 373 -1.91 10.92 12.38
C ARG A 373 -2.42 9.69 11.64
N GLN A 374 -3.73 9.42 11.72
CA GLN A 374 -4.33 8.31 10.98
C GLN A 374 -4.09 8.48 9.47
N MET A 375 -4.34 9.68 8.94
CA MET A 375 -4.12 10.01 7.54
C MET A 375 -2.68 9.75 7.09
N PHE A 376 -1.68 10.20 7.86
CA PHE A 376 -0.27 9.96 7.54
C PHE A 376 0.10 8.47 7.52
N ILE A 377 -0.47 7.68 8.44
CA ILE A 377 -0.14 6.27 8.59
C ILE A 377 -0.81 5.41 7.51
N THR A 378 -2.08 5.69 7.20
CA THR A 378 -2.90 4.80 6.36
C THR A 378 -3.02 5.30 4.93
N HIS A 379 -2.98 6.62 4.70
CA HIS A 379 -3.28 7.22 3.41
C HIS A 379 -2.30 8.35 3.03
N LYS A 380 -1.04 7.99 2.76
CA LYS A 380 0.02 8.95 2.45
C LYS A 380 -0.29 9.90 1.29
N GLU A 381 -0.92 9.40 0.21
CA GLU A 381 -1.31 10.23 -0.93
C GLU A 381 -2.26 11.37 -0.52
N LEU A 382 -3.30 11.05 0.26
CA LEU A 382 -4.22 12.03 0.83
C LEU A 382 -3.51 13.00 1.78
N PHE A 383 -2.62 12.48 2.63
CA PHE A 383 -1.84 13.30 3.56
C PHE A 383 -0.97 14.31 2.82
N TYR A 384 -0.22 13.90 1.79
CA TYR A 384 0.68 14.81 1.08
C TYR A 384 -0.11 15.86 0.28
N ALA A 385 -1.24 15.47 -0.34
CA ALA A 385 -2.14 16.40 -1.00
C ALA A 385 -2.71 17.45 -0.02
N ALA A 386 -3.20 17.03 1.13
CA ALA A 386 -3.73 17.93 2.16
C ALA A 386 -2.63 18.80 2.79
N TYR A 387 -1.47 18.21 3.10
CA TYR A 387 -0.35 18.92 3.69
C TYR A 387 0.14 20.06 2.80
N ALA A 388 0.11 19.89 1.47
CA ALA A 388 0.51 20.91 0.52
C ALA A 388 -0.36 22.18 0.59
N THR A 389 -1.64 22.06 0.97
CA THR A 389 -2.60 23.18 1.02
C THR A 389 -2.70 23.84 2.39
N TRP A 390 -2.12 23.26 3.43
CA TRP A 390 -2.19 23.81 4.79
C TRP A 390 -1.32 25.06 4.97
N SER A 391 -1.69 25.89 5.96
CA SER A 391 -0.87 27.02 6.37
C SER A 391 0.55 26.57 6.79
N ASP A 392 1.53 27.48 6.73
CA ASP A 392 2.88 27.16 7.22
C ASP A 392 2.91 26.79 8.70
N ARG A 393 2.02 27.39 9.51
CA ARG A 393 1.88 27.11 10.95
C ARG A 393 1.41 25.68 11.19
N LYS A 394 0.32 25.28 10.54
CA LYS A 394 -0.22 23.91 10.64
C LYS A 394 0.78 22.88 10.10
N ARG A 395 1.44 23.18 8.97
CA ARG A 395 2.52 22.33 8.40
C ARG A 395 3.67 22.10 9.37
N GLN A 396 4.10 23.14 10.09
CA GLN A 396 5.14 23.05 11.12
C GLN A 396 4.69 22.17 12.28
N TYR A 397 3.52 22.46 12.86
CA TYR A 397 2.97 21.68 13.97
C TYR A 397 2.89 20.19 13.66
N VAL A 398 2.29 19.84 12.52
CA VAL A 398 2.11 18.43 12.14
C VAL A 398 3.45 17.73 11.95
N ALA A 399 4.41 18.39 11.31
CA ALA A 399 5.73 17.79 11.08
C ALA A 399 6.49 17.58 12.39
N ASP A 400 6.41 18.54 13.33
CA ASP A 400 6.99 18.42 14.67
C ASP A 400 6.31 17.34 15.50
N PHE A 401 4.98 17.26 15.43
CA PHE A 401 4.19 16.21 16.08
C PHE A 401 4.62 14.82 15.57
N LEU A 402 4.63 14.61 14.25
CA LEU A 402 4.95 13.30 13.67
C LEU A 402 6.40 12.87 13.95
N GLU A 403 7.34 13.80 13.98
CA GLU A 403 8.73 13.50 14.36
C GLU A 403 8.82 13.07 15.83
N ARG A 404 8.22 13.83 16.75
CA ARG A 404 8.34 13.56 18.20
C ARG A 404 7.55 12.34 18.66
N GLU A 405 6.34 12.16 18.12
CA GLU A 405 5.35 11.21 18.66
C GLU A 405 5.16 9.97 17.79
N TYR A 406 5.51 10.02 16.49
CA TYR A 406 5.36 8.87 15.60
C TYR A 406 6.70 8.23 15.21
N GLN A 407 7.75 9.01 14.90
CA GLN A 407 9.04 8.41 14.53
C GLN A 407 9.71 7.67 15.70
N VAL A 408 9.50 8.15 16.93
CA VAL A 408 10.09 7.56 18.15
C VAL A 408 9.52 6.17 18.45
N ASP A 409 8.21 5.98 18.27
CA ASP A 409 7.55 4.69 18.53
C ASP A 409 6.48 4.39 17.46
N LYS A 410 6.94 4.00 16.26
CA LYS A 410 6.06 3.63 15.15
C LYS A 410 5.14 2.46 15.52
N GLN A 411 5.68 1.47 16.22
CA GLN A 411 4.95 0.24 16.54
C GLN A 411 3.87 0.51 17.57
N GLY A 412 4.19 1.21 18.66
CA GLY A 412 3.22 1.59 19.69
C GLY A 412 2.17 2.56 19.17
N ALA A 413 2.53 3.54 18.34
CA ALA A 413 1.57 4.45 17.72
C ALA A 413 0.55 3.71 16.83
N ARG A 414 1.00 2.70 16.07
CA ARG A 414 0.12 1.83 15.27
C ARG A 414 -0.73 0.92 16.15
N ALA A 415 -0.13 0.30 17.16
CA ALA A 415 -0.82 -0.58 18.09
C ALA A 415 -1.93 0.18 18.86
N ALA A 416 -1.66 1.42 19.27
CA ALA A 416 -2.62 2.26 19.96
C ALA A 416 -3.84 2.60 19.09
N LEU A 417 -3.63 2.92 17.81
CA LEU A 417 -4.71 3.29 16.88
C LEU A 417 -5.50 2.08 16.36
N PHE A 418 -4.83 0.95 16.18
CA PHE A 418 -5.39 -0.15 15.39
C PHE A 418 -5.42 -1.48 16.15
N GLY A 419 -5.10 -1.49 17.45
CA GLY A 419 -4.98 -2.69 18.30
C GLY A 419 -3.65 -3.43 18.08
N PRO A 420 -3.38 -4.51 18.83
CA PRO A 420 -2.22 -5.37 18.58
C PRO A 420 -2.26 -5.82 17.14
N GLU A 421 -1.33 -5.27 16.35
CA GLU A 421 -0.98 -5.86 15.07
C GLU A 421 -0.31 -7.20 15.41
N PRO A 422 -0.57 -8.30 14.66
CA PRO A 422 0.34 -9.43 14.68
C PRO A 422 1.76 -8.84 14.62
N GLY A 423 2.64 -9.26 15.53
CA GLY A 423 3.92 -8.59 15.75
C GLY A 423 4.65 -8.34 14.43
N MET A 424 5.55 -7.36 14.41
CA MET A 424 6.38 -7.06 13.24
C MET A 424 7.22 -8.27 12.73
N ASP A 425 7.15 -9.44 13.41
CA ASP A 425 7.70 -10.73 13.02
C ASP A 425 6.66 -11.86 12.75
N GLU A 426 5.34 -11.61 12.70
CA GLU A 426 4.33 -12.64 12.35
C GLU A 426 3.33 -12.19 11.27
N ALA A 427 3.72 -12.43 10.02
CA ALA A 427 3.06 -13.35 9.08
C ALA A 427 1.51 -13.37 8.87
N HIS A 428 0.69 -12.43 9.33
CA HIS A 428 -0.74 -12.37 8.93
C HIS A 428 -1.24 -10.95 8.70
N ARG A 429 -0.64 -10.28 7.70
CA ARG A 429 -1.41 -9.35 6.87
C ARG A 429 -2.42 -10.17 6.06
N PRO A 430 -3.62 -9.68 5.77
CA PRO A 430 -4.36 -10.13 4.60
C PRO A 430 -3.71 -9.50 3.35
N ASP A 431 -2.45 -9.85 3.19
CA ASP A 431 -1.70 -9.70 1.97
C ASP A 431 -2.45 -10.52 0.90
N PRO A 432 -2.60 -10.03 -0.34
CA PRO A 432 -3.28 -10.80 -1.38
C PRO A 432 -2.59 -12.17 -1.44
N LYS A 433 -3.36 -13.24 -1.30
CA LYS A 433 -2.78 -14.59 -1.23
C LYS A 433 -2.44 -15.05 -2.64
N PRO A 434 -1.31 -15.78 -2.83
CA PRO A 434 -1.08 -16.49 -4.06
C PRO A 434 -2.32 -17.36 -4.37
N ALA A 435 -2.88 -17.23 -5.56
CA ALA A 435 -3.95 -18.11 -6.00
C ALA A 435 -3.48 -19.57 -5.89
N ARG A 436 -4.30 -20.45 -5.30
CA ARG A 436 -3.97 -21.88 -5.26
C ARG A 436 -3.82 -22.40 -6.69
N SER A 437 -2.68 -23.01 -6.98
CA SER A 437 -2.46 -23.68 -8.26
C SER A 437 -3.34 -24.92 -8.37
N LEU A 438 -4.19 -24.99 -9.39
CA LEU A 438 -4.97 -26.19 -9.75
C LEU A 438 -4.05 -27.42 -9.99
N ALA A 439 -2.78 -27.20 -10.33
CA ALA A 439 -1.80 -28.28 -10.50
C ALA A 439 -1.45 -28.98 -9.17
N SER A 440 -1.68 -28.33 -8.02
CA SER A 440 -1.46 -28.93 -6.69
C SER A 440 -2.61 -29.83 -6.23
N GLU A 441 -3.79 -29.77 -6.88
CA GLU A 441 -4.94 -30.63 -6.59
C GLU A 441 -4.94 -31.93 -7.39
N VAL A 442 -4.06 -32.03 -8.40
CA VAL A 442 -3.87 -33.24 -9.19
C VAL A 442 -2.61 -33.93 -8.67
N GLY A 443 -2.80 -34.98 -7.88
CA GLY A 443 -1.69 -35.88 -7.56
C GLY A 443 -1.09 -36.49 -8.85
N PRO A 444 0.07 -37.17 -8.77
CA PRO A 444 0.78 -37.74 -9.93
C PRO A 444 -0.02 -38.75 -10.78
N TRP A 445 -1.28 -39.01 -10.42
CA TRP A 445 -2.21 -39.95 -11.06
C TRP A 445 -3.61 -39.34 -11.27
N GLY A 446 -3.70 -38.12 -11.79
CA GLY A 446 -4.82 -37.66 -12.64
C GLY A 446 -6.28 -37.74 -12.12
N ALA A 447 -6.55 -37.93 -10.83
CA ALA A 447 -7.92 -38.02 -10.31
C ALA A 447 -8.20 -36.96 -9.23
N LEU A 448 -9.21 -36.12 -9.49
CA LEU A 448 -9.76 -35.14 -8.52
C LEU A 448 -10.26 -35.88 -7.27
N ARG A 449 -9.77 -35.48 -6.09
CA ARG A 449 -10.33 -35.91 -4.81
C ARG A 449 -11.76 -35.35 -4.70
N ARG A 450 -12.76 -36.23 -4.81
CA ARG A 450 -14.13 -35.92 -4.40
C ARG A 450 -14.18 -35.84 -2.88
N ASP A 451 -14.46 -34.65 -2.35
CA ASP A 451 -14.71 -34.44 -0.93
C ASP A 451 -15.87 -35.31 -0.43
N ARG A 452 -15.65 -36.00 0.69
CA ARG A 452 -16.70 -36.62 1.50
C ARG A 452 -17.06 -35.66 2.63
N ARG A 453 -18.31 -35.19 2.57
CA ARG A 453 -19.20 -34.61 3.61
C ARG A 453 -18.59 -33.80 4.74
#